data_AF-A0A1G7BTA5-F1
#
_entry.id   AF-A0A1G7BTA5-F1
#
_cell.length_a   1.000
_cell.length_b   1.000
_cell.length_c   1.000
_cell.angle_alpha   90.00
_cell.angle_beta   90.00
_cell.angle_gamma   90.00
#
_symmetry.space_group_name_H-M   'P 1'
#
loop_
_entity.id
_entity.type
_entity.pdbx_description
1 polymer ?
#
loop_
_entity_poly.entity_id
_entity_poly.type
_entity_poly.pdbx_seq_one_letter_code
_entity_poly.pdbx_strand_id
1 'polypeptide(L)'
;MSGTMRYTFGAIDGARADIAATSGNINGKLADLKSYLAPLVADWEGSASEAYQAQQAKWDAAANDLNLVLEAIGRAVGAGNDDMNATNNSAAASWS
;
A
#
# COMPACT_ATOMS: atom_id res chain seq x y z
N MET A 1 -23.96 -16.78 -7.31
CA MET A 1 -22.72 -16.07 -7.68
C MET A 1 -22.50 -14.77 -6.87
N SER A 2 -23.53 -13.99 -6.52
CA SER A 2 -23.37 -12.71 -5.78
C SER A 2 -22.82 -12.84 -4.35
N GLY A 3 -23.08 -13.94 -3.64
CA GLY A 3 -22.54 -14.17 -2.29
C GLY A 3 -21.02 -14.38 -2.27
N THR A 4 -20.49 -15.11 -3.27
CA THR A 4 -19.05 -15.35 -3.41
C THR A 4 -18.29 -14.07 -3.73
N MET A 5 -18.82 -13.23 -4.63
CA MET A 5 -18.23 -11.93 -4.93
C MET A 5 -18.16 -11.03 -3.68
N ARG A 6 -19.25 -10.87 -2.92
CA ARG A 6 -19.25 -10.08 -1.67
C ARG A 6 -18.20 -10.56 -0.66
N TYR A 7 -18.05 -11.87 -0.49
CA TYR A 7 -17.04 -12.44 0.41
C TYR A 7 -15.61 -12.10 -0.05
N THR A 8 -15.32 -12.26 -1.34
CA THR A 8 -14.02 -11.91 -1.92
C THR A 8 -13.71 -10.42 -1.74
N PHE A 9 -14.68 -9.52 -1.93
CA PHE A 9 -14.48 -8.09 -1.69
C PHE A 9 -14.15 -7.75 -0.24
N GLY A 10 -14.90 -8.30 0.73
CA GLY A 10 -14.61 -8.07 2.15
C GLY A 10 -13.21 -8.55 2.55
N ALA A 11 -12.77 -9.69 2.00
CA ALA A 11 -11.41 -10.18 2.22
C ALA A 11 -10.34 -9.27 1.60
N ILE A 12 -10.58 -8.72 0.41
CA ILE A 12 -9.66 -7.78 -0.25
C ILE A 12 -9.59 -6.46 0.52
N ASP A 13 -10.71 -5.93 1.02
CA ASP A 13 -10.73 -4.68 1.78
C ASP A 13 -9.98 -4.80 3.11
N GLY A 14 -10.14 -5.93 3.80
CA GLY A 14 -9.34 -6.26 4.99
C GLY A 14 -7.84 -6.33 4.67
N ALA A 15 -7.47 -7.09 3.63
CA ALA A 15 -6.07 -7.18 3.19
C ALA A 15 -5.48 -5.81 2.82
N ARG A 16 -6.26 -4.93 2.17
CA ARG A 16 -5.84 -3.56 1.85
C ARG A 16 -5.54 -2.75 3.12
N ALA A 17 -6.41 -2.84 4.12
CA ALA A 17 -6.21 -2.15 5.39
C ALA A 17 -4.94 -2.65 6.12
N ASP A 18 -4.72 -3.96 6.13
CA ASP A 18 -3.54 -4.58 6.74
C ASP A 18 -2.24 -4.17 6.04
N ILE A 19 -2.24 -4.17 4.70
CA ILE A 19 -1.08 -3.73 3.92
C ILE A 19 -0.83 -2.23 4.13
N ALA A 20 -1.88 -1.40 4.20
CA ALA A 20 -1.74 0.04 4.43
C ALA A 20 -1.16 0.33 5.82
N ALA A 21 -1.63 -0.37 6.86
CA ALA A 21 -1.06 -0.28 8.20
C ALA A 21 0.41 -0.74 8.22
N THR A 22 0.72 -1.85 7.55
CA THR A 22 2.09 -2.36 7.44
C THR A 22 3.00 -1.39 6.70
N SER A 23 2.55 -0.79 5.59
CA SER A 23 3.30 0.23 4.84
C SER A 23 3.57 1.46 5.72
N GLY A 24 2.55 1.96 6.42
CA GLY A 24 2.70 3.06 7.38
C GLY A 24 3.75 2.76 8.45
N ASN A 25 3.72 1.55 9.01
CA ASN A 25 4.71 1.09 9.99
C ASN A 25 6.13 1.00 9.41
N ILE A 26 6.30 0.50 8.18
CA ILE A 26 7.60 0.44 7.49
C ILE A 26 8.13 1.86 7.25
N ASN A 27 7.29 2.76 6.72
CA ASN A 27 7.67 4.14 6.44
C ASN A 27 8.09 4.88 7.72
N GLY A 28 7.36 4.68 8.83
CA GLY A 28 7.74 5.21 10.14
C GLY A 28 9.11 4.71 10.59
N LYS A 29 9.34 3.39 10.55
CA LYS A 29 10.64 2.80 10.94
C LYS A 29 11.80 3.29 10.07
N LEU A 30 11.57 3.48 8.77
CA LEU A 30 12.57 4.03 7.86
C LEU A 30 12.87 5.51 8.17
N ALA A 31 11.85 6.30 8.49
CA ALA A 31 12.04 7.69 8.92
C ALA A 31 12.83 7.79 10.23
N ASP A 32 12.51 6.95 11.21
CA ASP A 32 13.23 6.87 12.49
C ASP A 32 14.70 6.48 12.25
N LEU A 33 14.94 5.48 11.42
CA LEU A 33 16.28 5.03 11.06
C LEU A 33 17.08 6.14 10.36
N LYS A 34 16.47 6.86 9.42
CA LYS A 34 17.11 8.00 8.73
C LYS A 34 17.50 9.11 9.71
N SER A 35 16.59 9.49 10.61
CA SER A 35 16.88 10.50 11.64
C SER A 35 18.01 10.07 12.58
N TYR A 36 18.03 8.79 12.99
CA TYR A 36 19.09 8.24 13.82
C TYR A 36 20.45 8.23 13.10
N LEU A 37 20.47 7.90 11.82
CA LEU A 37 21.69 7.82 11.03
C LEU A 37 22.21 9.17 10.55
N ALA A 38 21.36 10.20 10.42
CA ALA A 38 21.74 11.53 9.93
C ALA A 38 23.03 12.11 10.56
N PRO A 39 23.24 12.12 11.89
CA PRO A 39 24.49 12.60 12.48
C PRO A 39 25.68 11.66 12.22
N LEU A 40 25.46 10.35 12.12
CA LEU A 40 26.52 9.36 11.87
C LEU A 40 27.04 9.42 10.44
N VAL A 41 26.15 9.73 9.48
CA VAL A 41 26.49 9.90 8.06
C VAL A 41 27.37 11.13 7.84
N ALA A 42 27.28 12.15 8.71
CA ALA A 42 28.15 13.33 8.62
C ALA A 42 29.63 12.99 8.89
N ASP A 43 29.89 11.95 9.69
CA ASP A 43 31.23 11.49 10.06
C ASP A 43 31.74 10.34 9.16
N TRP A 44 30.87 9.76 8.32
CA TRP A 44 31.25 8.67 7.41
C TRP A 44 31.89 9.20 6.13
N GLU A 45 33.22 9.10 6.03
CA GLU A 45 33.95 9.38 4.79
C GLU A 45 34.06 8.15 3.87
N GLY A 46 34.10 8.39 2.55
CA GLY A 46 34.42 7.38 1.54
C GLY A 46 33.35 6.29 1.34
N SER A 47 33.76 5.03 1.30
CA SER A 47 32.94 3.87 0.88
C SER A 47 31.75 3.56 1.81
N ALA A 48 31.81 3.96 3.08
CA ALA A 48 30.70 3.79 4.02
C ALA A 48 29.50 4.67 3.67
N SER A 49 29.76 5.89 3.18
CA SER A 49 28.72 6.82 2.71
C SER A 49 28.02 6.28 1.46
N GLU A 50 28.78 5.75 0.51
CA GLU A 50 28.22 5.14 -0.72
C GLU A 50 27.34 3.92 -0.41
N ALA A 51 27.80 3.03 0.47
CA ALA A 51 27.03 1.85 0.89
C ALA A 51 25.72 2.24 1.59
N TYR A 52 25.77 3.26 2.45
CA TYR A 52 24.58 3.82 3.10
C TYR A 52 23.60 4.39 2.08
N GLN A 53 24.05 5.26 1.17
CA GLN A 53 23.18 5.85 0.15
C GLN A 53 22.55 4.80 -0.76
N ALA A 54 23.30 3.75 -1.13
CA ALA A 54 22.78 2.63 -1.90
C ALA A 54 21.68 1.87 -1.13
N GLN A 55 21.89 1.62 0.16
CA GLN A 55 20.86 0.98 0.99
C GLN A 55 19.65 1.91 1.19
N GLN A 56 19.87 3.22 1.26
CA GLN A 56 18.83 4.21 1.36
C GLN A 56 17.92 4.23 0.13
N ALA A 57 18.53 4.26 -1.05
CA ALA A 57 17.80 4.21 -2.30
C ALA A 57 16.95 2.93 -2.41
N LYS A 58 17.46 1.79 -1.94
CA LYS A 58 16.73 0.51 -1.98
C LYS A 58 15.48 0.52 -1.10
N TRP A 59 15.57 0.98 0.14
CA TRP A 59 14.39 1.01 1.01
C TRP A 59 13.37 2.05 0.56
N ASP A 60 13.82 3.16 -0.03
CA ASP A 60 12.93 4.23 -0.52
C ASP A 60 12.16 3.73 -1.75
N ALA A 61 12.83 3.01 -2.65
CA ALA A 61 12.20 2.33 -3.78
C ALA A 61 11.18 1.28 -3.32
N ALA A 62 11.54 0.42 -2.35
CA ALA A 62 10.63 -0.62 -1.84
C ALA A 62 9.37 -0.03 -1.18
N ALA A 63 9.52 1.06 -0.42
CA ALA A 63 8.40 1.79 0.17
C ALA A 63 7.48 2.40 -0.91
N ASN A 64 8.06 3.00 -1.94
CA ASN A 64 7.31 3.55 -3.06
C ASN A 64 6.52 2.46 -3.82
N ASP A 65 7.16 1.34 -4.13
CA ASP A 65 6.51 0.21 -4.82
C ASP A 65 5.35 -0.36 -4.01
N LEU A 66 5.51 -0.48 -2.70
CA LEU A 66 4.43 -0.90 -1.80
C LEU A 66 3.23 0.05 -1.85
N ASN A 67 3.49 1.36 -1.85
CA ASN A 67 2.44 2.38 -1.96
C ASN A 67 1.72 2.30 -3.32
N LEU A 68 2.45 2.09 -4.42
CA LEU A 68 1.85 1.92 -5.75
C LEU A 68 0.95 0.68 -5.84
N VAL A 69 1.36 -0.43 -5.22
CA VAL A 69 0.54 -1.65 -5.13
C VAL A 69 -0.74 -1.37 -4.33
N LEU A 70 -0.63 -0.67 -3.20
CA LEU A 70 -1.77 -0.28 -2.38
C LEU A 70 -2.79 0.58 -3.13
N GLU A 71 -2.31 1.55 -3.91
CA GLU A 71 -3.18 2.38 -4.76
C GLU A 71 -3.86 1.54 -5.85
N ALA A 72 -3.12 0.62 -6.48
CA ALA A 72 -3.69 -0.28 -7.50
C ALA A 72 -4.79 -1.17 -6.92
N ILE A 73 -4.58 -1.74 -5.73
CA ILE A 73 -5.60 -2.52 -5.01
C ILE A 73 -6.80 -1.63 -4.68
N GLY A 74 -6.58 -0.41 -4.17
CA GLY A 74 -7.65 0.53 -3.85
C GLY A 74 -8.54 0.85 -5.06
N ARG A 75 -7.93 1.09 -6.23
CA ARG A 75 -8.66 1.30 -7.50
C ARG A 75 -9.47 0.08 -7.91
N ALA A 76 -8.89 -1.12 -7.82
CA ALA A 76 -9.57 -2.36 -8.19
C ALA A 76 -10.79 -2.65 -7.30
N VAL A 77 -10.69 -2.41 -5.99
CA VAL A 77 -11.82 -2.56 -5.05
C VAL A 77 -12.91 -1.53 -5.34
N GLY A 78 -12.53 -0.26 -5.55
CA GLY A 78 -13.49 0.81 -5.85
C GLY A 78 -14.31 0.51 -7.10
N ALA A 79 -13.65 0.10 -8.19
CA ALA A 79 -14.33 -0.27 -9.43
C ALA A 79 -15.32 -1.44 -9.24
N GLY A 80 -14.95 -2.45 -8.45
CA GLY A 80 -15.86 -3.57 -8.15
C GLY A 80 -17.08 -3.18 -7.32
N ASN A 81 -16.97 -2.18 -6.44
CA ASN A 81 -18.11 -1.67 -5.67
C ASN A 81 -19.11 -0.91 -6.57
N ASP A 82 -18.59 -0.09 -7.50
CA ASP A 82 -19.43 0.66 -8.45
C ASP A 82 -20.20 -0.30 -9.37
N ASP A 83 -19.54 -1.33 -9.90
CA ASP A 83 -20.16 -2.37 -10.73
C ASP A 83 -21.26 -3.13 -9.98
N MET A 84 -21.04 -3.44 -8.69
CA MET A 84 -22.02 -4.14 -7.88
C MET A 84 -23.23 -3.25 -7.55
N ASN A 85 -23.02 -1.98 -7.24
CA ASN A 85 -24.10 -1.02 -7.02
C ASN A 85 -24.96 -0.84 -8.29
N ALA A 86 -24.32 -0.74 -9.46
CA ALA A 86 -25.02 -0.70 -10.74
C ALA A 86 -25.83 -1.98 -11.00
N THR A 87 -25.25 -3.15 -10.72
CA THR A 87 -25.93 -4.45 -10.84
C THR A 87 -27.11 -4.56 -9.87
N ASN A 88 -26.96 -4.11 -8.63
CA ASN A 88 -28.02 -4.18 -7.63
C ASN A 88 -29.16 -3.20 -7.95
N ASN A 89 -28.83 -1.99 -8.43
CA ASN A 89 -29.83 -1.00 -8.84
C ASN A 89 -30.61 -1.47 -10.08
N SER A 90 -29.93 -2.06 -11.08
CA SER A 90 -30.61 -2.61 -12.26
C SER A 90 -31.48 -3.82 -11.92
N ALA A 91 -31.03 -4.70 -11.02
CA ALA A 91 -31.83 -5.80 -10.50
C ALA A 91 -33.08 -5.28 -9.73
N ALA A 92 -32.92 -4.28 -8.86
CA ALA A 92 -34.03 -3.67 -8.15
C ALA A 92 -35.04 -2.99 -9.08
N ALA A 93 -34.58 -2.29 -10.12
CA ALA A 93 -35.43 -1.68 -11.14
C ALA A 93 -36.15 -2.73 -12.02
N SER A 94 -35.59 -3.93 -12.15
CA SER A 94 -36.26 -5.02 -12.89
C SER A 94 -37.41 -5.68 -12.11
N TRP A 95 -37.50 -5.42 -10.80
CA TRP A 95 -38.53 -5.98 -9.91
C TRP A 95 -39.63 -4.99 -9.52
N SER A 96 -39.59 -3.77 -10.07
CA SER A 96 -40.66 -2.76 -10.00
C SER A 96 -41.43 -2.68 -11.32
#